data_AF-A0A7V4N223-F1
#
_entry.id   AF-A0A7V4N223-F1
#
_cell.length_a   1.000
_cell.length_b   1.000
_cell.length_c   1.000
_cell.angle_alpha   90.00
_cell.angle_beta   90.00
_cell.angle_gamma   90.00
#
_symmetry.space_group_name_H-M   'P 1'
#
loop_
_entity.id
_entity.type
_entity.pdbx_description
1 polymer ?
#
loop_
_entity_poly.entity_id
_entity_poly.type
_entity_poly.pdbx_seq_one_letter_code
_entity_poly.pdbx_strand_id
1 'polypeptide(L)'
;MNGNAFMKKAHLLKKLRLIIALIFLITGTFLFIDFTGISPDAAYVIFSHAQFIPSLISLLSAFGLAGLVCVLLMILTVLFGRVYCSTICPLGGLQDVFSFLARRISKKRKRFRYNKEYPLWRYGILGVVVVSSLTGFTLLINLLDPYSNFGKIFSVLFRPLYVQANNALASLLEKFNNYWLYSTGIGQHEWSIYLYPAFVLLVVFLFSFFGGRRYCNTICPVGTLLGLLSKVSVFKIQIDAKKCNSCGRCASVCKGECIDFKIRKIDFSRCVTCYNCLSECPLQAIGYSRGYALERTPVNEEPSRRLFLKKATLLVAATASSAPLVMDDTQNDSTGSLAPVHKKGTVTPPGSRNLEHFNKTCTACHLCISYCPMHVLQPSLLQYGLKGFMQPYMDYQSGYCNYECTRCTRVCPSGALVPVSREEKKTLQLGTVRFIKENCIVYLHDRSCGACAEHCPTQAVTMVPYKGALTIPSTNTSICIGCGACEYVCPAMPNKAIVVDAHAVHQKAEKPSLTKPALPQETKEDFPF
;
A
#
# COMPACT_ATOMS: atom_id res chain seq x y z
N MET A 1 -38.99 -16.31 -24.31
CA MET A 1 -38.66 -15.19 -23.39
C MET A 1 -38.53 -13.91 -24.21
N ASN A 2 -39.41 -12.93 -23.98
CA ASN A 2 -39.43 -11.66 -24.72
C ASN A 2 -38.08 -10.95 -24.68
N GLY A 3 -37.50 -10.62 -25.85
CA GLY A 3 -36.17 -10.01 -25.98
C GLY A 3 -35.98 -8.70 -25.19
N ASN A 4 -37.08 -8.03 -24.83
CA ASN A 4 -37.07 -6.81 -24.03
C ASN A 4 -36.71 -7.08 -22.54
N ALA A 5 -37.14 -8.21 -21.97
CA ALA A 5 -36.82 -8.58 -20.59
C ALA A 5 -35.34 -8.98 -20.42
N PHE A 6 -34.77 -9.64 -21.44
CA PHE A 6 -33.35 -10.02 -21.45
C PHE A 6 -32.43 -8.78 -21.48
N MET A 7 -32.74 -7.80 -22.34
CA MET A 7 -31.97 -6.55 -22.41
C MET A 7 -32.04 -5.74 -21.13
N LYS A 8 -33.21 -5.67 -20.49
CA LYS A 8 -33.37 -5.04 -19.16
C LYS A 8 -32.49 -5.71 -18.11
N LYS A 9 -32.46 -7.05 -18.06
CA LYS A 9 -31.60 -7.82 -17.13
C LYS A 9 -30.11 -7.60 -17.40
N ALA A 10 -29.69 -7.62 -18.67
CA ALA A 10 -28.30 -7.36 -19.06
C ALA A 10 -27.85 -5.94 -18.66
N HIS A 11 -28.71 -4.95 -18.87
CA HIS A 11 -28.43 -3.57 -18.50
C HIS A 11 -28.38 -3.37 -16.97
N LEU A 12 -29.26 -4.05 -16.23
CA LEU A 12 -29.26 -4.05 -14.77
C LEU A 12 -27.95 -4.62 -14.19
N LEU A 13 -27.49 -5.79 -14.67
CA LEU A 13 -26.22 -6.38 -14.22
C LEU A 13 -25.02 -5.46 -14.47
N LYS A 14 -24.97 -4.82 -15.65
CA LYS A 14 -23.93 -3.84 -15.98
C LYS A 14 -24.00 -2.61 -15.06
N LYS A 15 -25.19 -2.07 -14.80
CA LYS A 15 -25.41 -0.91 -13.91
C LYS A 15 -25.02 -1.23 -12.47
N LEU A 16 -25.51 -2.34 -11.91
CA LEU A 16 -25.19 -2.77 -10.56
C LEU A 16 -23.67 -2.95 -10.38
N ARG A 17 -23.00 -3.62 -11.32
CA ARG A 17 -21.54 -3.77 -11.31
C ARG A 17 -20.81 -2.43 -11.28
N LEU A 18 -21.26 -1.46 -12.08
CA LEU A 18 -20.65 -0.13 -12.14
C LEU A 18 -20.86 0.67 -10.86
N ILE A 19 -22.06 0.61 -10.26
CA ILE A 19 -22.38 1.29 -9.00
C ILE A 19 -21.48 0.76 -7.89
N ILE A 20 -21.40 -0.56 -7.73
CA ILE A 20 -20.55 -1.19 -6.71
C ILE A 20 -19.07 -0.83 -6.92
N ALA A 21 -18.57 -0.93 -8.17
CA ALA A 21 -17.19 -0.55 -8.48
C ALA A 21 -16.87 0.91 -8.17
N LEU A 22 -17.82 1.82 -8.41
CA LEU A 22 -17.67 3.23 -8.09
C LEU A 22 -17.64 3.46 -6.58
N ILE A 23 -18.49 2.78 -5.82
CA ILE A 23 -18.48 2.83 -4.34
C ILE A 23 -17.11 2.40 -3.82
N PHE A 24 -16.61 1.23 -4.20
CA PHE A 24 -15.30 0.75 -3.75
C PHE A 24 -14.14 1.67 -4.17
N LEU A 25 -14.20 2.24 -5.38
CA LEU A 25 -13.19 3.19 -5.85
C LEU A 25 -13.21 4.50 -5.05
N ILE A 26 -14.40 5.08 -4.82
CA ILE A 26 -14.55 6.34 -4.07
C ILE A 26 -14.18 6.14 -2.61
N THR A 27 -14.73 5.10 -1.96
CA THR A 27 -14.40 4.78 -0.56
C THR A 27 -12.91 4.50 -0.40
N GLY A 28 -12.30 3.71 -1.29
CA GLY A 28 -10.87 3.46 -1.25
C GLY A 28 -10.05 4.73 -1.42
N THR A 29 -10.41 5.57 -2.40
CA THR A 29 -9.74 6.87 -2.63
C THR A 29 -9.81 7.73 -1.37
N PHE A 30 -11.00 7.88 -0.79
CA PHE A 30 -11.23 8.69 0.41
C PHE A 30 -10.40 8.21 1.59
N LEU A 31 -10.42 6.90 1.89
CA LEU A 31 -9.67 6.34 3.02
C LEU A 31 -8.14 6.54 2.90
N PHE A 32 -7.57 6.48 1.69
CA PHE A 32 -6.13 6.67 1.52
C PHE A 32 -5.68 8.14 1.50
N ILE A 33 -6.57 9.09 1.26
CA ILE A 33 -6.26 10.53 1.24
C ILE A 33 -6.73 11.27 2.51
N ASP A 34 -7.58 10.64 3.34
CA ASP A 34 -8.12 11.23 4.57
C ASP A 34 -6.98 11.62 5.52
N PHE A 35 -6.73 12.93 5.61
CA PHE A 35 -5.81 13.52 6.58
C PHE A 35 -6.55 14.06 7.81
N THR A 36 -7.87 14.26 7.70
CA THR A 36 -8.70 14.83 8.76
C THR A 36 -9.00 13.83 9.86
N GLY A 37 -8.92 12.53 9.54
CA GLY A 37 -9.21 11.46 10.48
C GLY A 37 -10.69 11.34 10.84
N ILE A 38 -11.58 11.83 9.98
CA ILE A 38 -13.04 11.74 10.14
C ILE A 38 -13.50 10.28 10.07
N SER A 39 -12.83 9.46 9.26
CA SER A 39 -13.22 8.07 9.08
C SER A 39 -12.92 7.23 10.34
N PRO A 40 -13.88 6.42 10.83
CA PRO A 40 -13.65 5.55 11.97
C PRO A 40 -12.70 4.40 11.63
N ASP A 41 -11.94 3.90 12.61
CA ASP A 41 -11.01 2.77 12.44
C ASP A 41 -11.65 1.56 11.75
N ALA A 42 -12.91 1.26 12.10
CA ALA A 42 -13.66 0.15 11.52
C ALA A 42 -13.80 0.25 9.99
N ALA A 43 -13.92 1.46 9.43
CA ALA A 43 -14.04 1.65 7.98
C ALA A 43 -12.77 1.19 7.25
N TYR A 44 -11.59 1.52 7.79
CA TYR A 44 -10.29 1.10 7.27
C TYR A 44 -10.13 -0.43 7.31
N VAL A 45 -10.50 -1.05 8.43
CA VAL A 45 -10.41 -2.50 8.64
C VAL A 45 -11.37 -3.25 7.71
N ILE A 46 -12.65 -2.84 7.65
CA ILE A 46 -13.65 -3.47 6.77
C ILE A 46 -13.24 -3.35 5.30
N PHE A 47 -12.84 -2.15 4.86
CA PHE A 47 -12.47 -1.93 3.46
C PHE A 47 -11.24 -2.74 3.06
N SER A 48 -10.21 -2.78 3.91
CA SER A 48 -8.97 -3.49 3.62
C SER A 48 -9.18 -5.01 3.62
N HIS A 49 -9.92 -5.59 4.57
CA HIS A 49 -10.24 -7.02 4.56
C HIS A 49 -11.21 -7.45 3.45
N ALA A 50 -11.97 -6.52 2.86
CA ALA A 50 -12.73 -6.80 1.64
C ALA A 50 -11.81 -7.04 0.41
N GLN A 51 -10.51 -6.74 0.51
CA GLN A 51 -9.53 -6.93 -0.57
C GLN A 51 -8.87 -8.30 -0.50
N PHE A 52 -8.47 -8.82 -1.67
CA PHE A 52 -8.04 -10.21 -1.80
C PHE A 52 -6.75 -10.53 -1.03
N ILE A 53 -5.69 -9.72 -1.15
CA ILE A 53 -4.41 -10.00 -0.47
C ILE A 53 -4.52 -9.87 1.05
N PRO A 54 -5.08 -8.78 1.62
CA PRO A 54 -5.40 -8.72 3.05
C PRO A 54 -6.19 -9.91 3.61
N SER A 55 -7.28 -10.30 2.93
CA SER A 55 -8.10 -11.43 3.38
C SER A 55 -7.37 -12.77 3.24
N LEU A 56 -6.52 -12.92 2.22
CA LEU A 56 -5.67 -14.11 2.06
C LEU A 56 -4.62 -14.19 3.16
N ILE A 57 -3.94 -13.08 3.49
CA ILE A 57 -2.96 -13.05 4.59
C ILE A 57 -3.66 -13.39 5.90
N SER A 58 -4.82 -12.80 6.16
CA SER A 58 -5.61 -13.15 7.35
C SER A 58 -5.95 -14.63 7.37
N LEU A 59 -6.41 -15.22 6.26
CA LEU A 59 -6.72 -16.65 6.20
C LEU A 59 -5.50 -17.53 6.51
N LEU A 60 -4.30 -17.13 6.08
CA LEU A 60 -3.06 -17.88 6.27
C LEU A 60 -2.45 -17.70 7.67
N SER A 61 -2.58 -16.52 8.28
CA SER A 61 -1.92 -16.18 9.54
C SER A 61 -2.81 -16.42 10.77
N ALA A 62 -4.11 -16.17 10.67
CA ALA A 62 -5.06 -16.31 11.76
C ALA A 62 -6.44 -16.69 11.20
N PHE A 63 -6.87 -17.94 11.41
CA PHE A 63 -8.20 -18.45 11.04
C PHE A 63 -9.34 -17.69 11.77
N GLY A 64 -9.54 -16.42 11.40
CA GLY A 64 -10.55 -15.52 11.95
C GLY A 64 -11.60 -15.11 10.91
N LEU A 65 -12.59 -14.33 11.34
CA LEU A 65 -13.69 -13.83 10.51
C LEU A 65 -13.22 -13.13 9.23
N ALA A 66 -12.09 -12.42 9.27
CA ALA A 66 -11.49 -11.78 8.09
C ALA A 66 -10.95 -12.79 7.05
N GLY A 67 -10.53 -13.99 7.48
CA GLY A 67 -10.11 -15.07 6.58
C GLY A 67 -11.29 -15.70 5.82
N LEU A 68 -12.48 -15.74 6.43
CA LEU A 68 -13.71 -16.22 5.77
C LEU A 68 -14.08 -15.35 4.56
N VAL A 69 -13.70 -14.06 4.57
CA VAL A 69 -13.90 -13.17 3.42
C VAL A 69 -13.12 -13.68 2.19
N CYS A 70 -11.90 -14.18 2.35
CA CYS A 70 -11.13 -14.75 1.24
C CYS A 70 -11.85 -15.96 0.64
N VAL A 71 -12.36 -16.85 1.49
CA VAL A 71 -13.14 -18.03 1.07
C VAL A 71 -14.39 -17.61 0.31
N LEU A 72 -15.12 -16.63 0.84
CA LEU A 72 -16.31 -16.05 0.18
C LEU A 72 -15.96 -15.46 -1.20
N LEU A 73 -14.85 -14.73 -1.33
CA LEU A 73 -14.40 -14.16 -2.61
C LEU A 73 -14.02 -15.26 -3.62
N MET A 74 -13.42 -16.36 -3.17
CA MET A 74 -13.12 -17.52 -4.00
C MET A 74 -14.40 -18.23 -4.47
N ILE A 75 -15.36 -18.45 -3.57
CA ILE A 75 -16.68 -19.01 -3.90
C ILE A 75 -17.40 -18.12 -4.91
N LEU A 76 -17.44 -16.80 -4.67
CA LEU A 76 -18.02 -15.84 -5.60
C LEU A 76 -17.35 -15.92 -6.98
N THR A 77 -16.04 -16.16 -7.01
CA THR A 77 -15.28 -16.31 -8.24
C THR A 77 -15.62 -17.60 -8.99
N VAL A 78 -15.81 -18.71 -8.26
CA VAL A 78 -16.26 -19.98 -8.84
C VAL A 78 -17.72 -19.90 -9.29
N LEU A 79 -18.57 -19.13 -8.62
CA LEU A 79 -19.97 -18.99 -9.04
C LEU A 79 -20.09 -18.10 -10.28
N PHE A 80 -19.55 -16.88 -10.24
CA PHE A 80 -19.83 -15.83 -11.22
C PHE A 80 -18.62 -15.45 -12.11
N GLY A 81 -17.51 -16.17 -12.00
CA GLY A 81 -16.25 -15.82 -12.66
C GLY A 81 -15.55 -14.65 -11.95
N ARG A 82 -14.67 -13.91 -12.66
CA ARG A 82 -13.86 -12.83 -12.05
C ARG A 82 -14.62 -11.53 -11.77
N VAL A 83 -15.67 -11.63 -10.97
CA VAL A 83 -16.48 -10.48 -10.53
C VAL A 83 -15.66 -9.57 -9.63
N TYR A 84 -14.85 -10.11 -8.69
CA TYR A 84 -13.98 -9.30 -7.80
C TYR A 84 -13.16 -8.25 -8.56
N CYS A 85 -12.49 -8.64 -9.65
CA CYS A 85 -11.66 -7.73 -10.44
C CYS A 85 -12.46 -6.59 -11.09
N SER A 86 -13.76 -6.78 -11.37
CA SER A 86 -14.60 -5.78 -12.01
C SER A 86 -15.52 -5.00 -11.06
N THR A 87 -15.81 -5.51 -9.87
CA THR A 87 -16.71 -4.88 -8.87
C THR A 87 -16.03 -4.37 -7.61
N ILE A 88 -15.09 -5.12 -7.01
CA ILE A 88 -14.59 -4.85 -5.64
C ILE A 88 -13.19 -4.25 -5.66
N CYS A 89 -12.33 -4.71 -6.57
CA CYS A 89 -10.94 -4.27 -6.64
C CYS A 89 -10.83 -2.78 -7.02
N PRO A 90 -10.27 -1.91 -6.17
CA PRO A 90 -10.19 -0.48 -6.43
C PRO A 90 -9.26 -0.16 -7.62
N LEU A 91 -8.14 -0.88 -7.76
CA LEU A 91 -7.28 -0.77 -8.96
C LEU A 91 -8.03 -1.17 -10.23
N GLY A 92 -8.96 -2.13 -10.13
CA GLY A 92 -9.84 -2.48 -11.24
C GLY A 92 -10.80 -1.35 -11.61
N GLY A 93 -11.37 -0.65 -10.61
CA GLY A 93 -12.14 0.57 -10.81
C GLY A 93 -11.33 1.67 -11.48
N LEU A 94 -10.08 1.88 -11.06
CA LEU A 94 -9.16 2.84 -11.66
C LEU A 94 -8.89 2.55 -13.15
N GLN A 95 -8.66 1.28 -13.51
CA GLN A 95 -8.53 0.87 -14.92
C GLN A 95 -9.80 1.14 -15.74
N ASP A 96 -10.98 1.07 -15.12
CA ASP A 96 -12.25 1.42 -15.77
C ASP A 96 -12.36 2.93 -16.01
N VAL A 97 -11.85 3.78 -15.10
CA VAL A 97 -11.76 5.23 -15.27
C VAL A 97 -10.81 5.58 -16.42
N PHE A 98 -9.60 5.01 -16.44
CA PHE A 98 -8.65 5.22 -17.55
C PHE A 98 -9.22 4.75 -18.88
N SER A 99 -9.93 3.62 -18.87
CA SER A 99 -10.64 3.15 -20.05
C SER A 99 -11.74 4.13 -20.46
N PHE A 100 -12.50 4.68 -19.53
CA PHE A 100 -13.52 5.67 -19.86
C PHE A 100 -12.90 6.93 -20.48
N LEU A 101 -11.82 7.46 -19.89
CA LEU A 101 -11.11 8.64 -20.39
C LEU A 101 -10.54 8.42 -21.79
N ALA A 102 -9.87 7.29 -22.02
CA ALA A 102 -9.33 6.91 -23.32
C ALA A 102 -10.41 6.82 -24.42
N ARG A 103 -11.62 6.38 -24.07
CA ARG A 103 -12.76 6.37 -25.01
C ARG A 103 -13.18 7.79 -25.40
N ARG A 104 -13.14 8.74 -24.44
CA ARG A 104 -13.48 10.15 -24.68
C ARG A 104 -12.44 10.84 -25.57
N ILE A 105 -11.16 10.52 -25.36
CA ILE A 105 -10.04 11.11 -26.13
C ILE A 105 -9.94 10.52 -27.53
N SER A 106 -9.93 9.19 -27.67
CA SER A 106 -9.56 8.54 -28.93
C SER A 106 -10.63 8.64 -30.04
N LYS A 107 -11.89 8.97 -29.73
CA LYS A 107 -13.06 8.99 -30.66
C LYS A 107 -13.28 7.71 -31.52
N LYS A 108 -12.45 6.67 -31.38
CA LYS A 108 -12.55 5.41 -32.14
C LYS A 108 -13.79 4.61 -31.70
N ARG A 109 -14.67 4.30 -32.67
CA ARG A 109 -15.89 3.49 -32.43
C ARG A 109 -15.61 2.04 -32.04
N LYS A 110 -14.52 1.44 -32.54
CA LYS A 110 -14.07 0.07 -32.22
C LYS A 110 -12.75 0.12 -31.48
N ARG A 111 -12.78 -0.04 -30.16
CA ARG A 111 -11.59 0.17 -29.33
C ARG A 111 -10.82 -1.10 -29.01
N PHE A 112 -11.53 -2.19 -28.73
CA PHE A 112 -10.90 -3.45 -28.37
C PHE A 112 -10.91 -4.43 -29.53
N ARG A 113 -9.91 -5.31 -29.56
CA ARG A 113 -9.84 -6.45 -30.47
C ARG A 113 -9.44 -7.66 -29.65
N TYR A 114 -9.82 -8.85 -30.11
CA TYR A 114 -9.28 -10.07 -29.56
C TYR A 114 -7.75 -10.04 -29.65
N ASN A 115 -7.09 -10.34 -28.54
CA ASN A 115 -5.65 -10.56 -28.50
C ASN A 115 -5.38 -11.97 -27.97
N LYS A 116 -4.31 -12.61 -28.46
CA LYS A 116 -3.90 -13.91 -27.94
C LYS A 116 -3.40 -13.74 -26.51
N GLU A 117 -3.62 -14.75 -25.68
CA GLU A 117 -3.07 -14.73 -24.32
C GLU A 117 -1.55 -14.87 -24.33
N TYR A 118 -0.89 -14.28 -23.32
CA TYR A 118 0.53 -14.44 -23.04
C TYR A 118 0.68 -15.33 -21.79
N PRO A 119 0.57 -16.67 -21.93
CA PRO A 119 0.49 -17.57 -20.77
C PRO A 119 1.81 -17.61 -19.99
N LEU A 120 2.96 -17.51 -20.67
CA LEU A 120 4.27 -17.56 -20.03
C LEU A 120 4.45 -16.45 -18.99
N TRP A 121 4.21 -15.20 -19.36
CA TRP A 121 4.28 -14.06 -18.45
C TRP A 121 3.29 -14.18 -17.31
N ARG A 122 2.05 -14.54 -17.65
CA ARG A 122 0.95 -14.57 -16.71
C ARG A 122 1.15 -15.62 -15.61
N TYR A 123 1.43 -16.86 -15.99
CA TYR A 123 1.65 -17.95 -15.03
C TYR A 123 3.06 -17.94 -14.45
N GLY A 124 4.05 -17.44 -15.19
CA GLY A 124 5.40 -17.21 -14.69
C GLY A 124 5.42 -16.23 -13.53
N ILE A 125 4.81 -15.05 -13.68
CA ILE A 125 4.72 -14.06 -12.59
C ILE A 125 4.00 -14.67 -11.37
N LEU A 126 2.86 -15.34 -11.56
CA LEU A 126 2.15 -15.98 -10.45
C LEU A 126 3.03 -17.04 -9.76
N GLY A 127 3.73 -17.89 -10.52
CA GLY A 127 4.62 -18.92 -9.99
C GLY A 127 5.75 -18.31 -9.16
N VAL A 128 6.41 -17.27 -9.68
CA VAL A 128 7.49 -16.57 -8.96
C VAL A 128 6.94 -15.89 -7.70
N VAL A 129 5.77 -15.24 -7.74
CA VAL A 129 5.15 -14.64 -6.55
C VAL A 129 4.85 -15.71 -5.49
N VAL A 130 4.29 -16.85 -5.87
CA VAL A 130 3.97 -17.94 -4.92
C VAL A 130 5.25 -18.49 -4.29
N VAL A 131 6.28 -18.82 -5.09
CA VAL A 131 7.57 -19.33 -4.59
C VAL A 131 8.24 -18.31 -3.66
N SER A 132 8.32 -17.05 -4.09
CA SER A 132 8.86 -15.94 -3.30
C SER A 132 8.16 -15.82 -1.95
N SER A 133 6.83 -15.91 -1.94
CA SER A 133 6.02 -15.83 -0.72
C SER A 133 6.30 -17.00 0.23
N LEU A 134 6.44 -18.23 -0.29
CA LEU A 134 6.78 -19.42 0.50
C LEU A 134 8.18 -19.34 1.10
N THR A 135 9.13 -18.70 0.42
CA THR A 135 10.50 -18.46 0.94
C THR A 135 10.58 -17.29 1.94
N GLY A 136 9.47 -16.59 2.22
CA GLY A 136 9.45 -15.42 3.11
C GLY A 136 10.00 -14.14 2.47
N PHE A 137 10.14 -14.10 1.14
CA PHE A 137 10.52 -12.89 0.40
C PHE A 137 9.26 -12.20 -0.13
N THR A 138 8.84 -11.12 0.54
CA THR A 138 7.58 -10.40 0.25
C THR A 138 7.69 -9.33 -0.82
N LEU A 139 8.89 -9.02 -1.32
CA LEU A 139 9.12 -7.93 -2.27
C LEU A 139 8.17 -7.99 -3.47
N LEU A 140 7.97 -9.17 -4.06
CA LEU A 140 7.09 -9.31 -5.23
C LEU A 140 5.61 -9.09 -4.90
N ILE A 141 5.16 -9.46 -3.70
CA ILE A 141 3.80 -9.10 -3.24
C ILE A 141 3.71 -7.58 -3.09
N ASN A 142 4.70 -6.96 -2.44
CA ASN A 142 4.74 -5.51 -2.26
C ASN A 142 4.67 -4.79 -3.61
N LEU A 143 5.33 -5.34 -4.64
CA LEU A 143 5.40 -4.72 -5.97
C LEU A 143 4.18 -4.97 -6.86
N LEU A 144 3.52 -6.12 -6.75
CA LEU A 144 2.51 -6.57 -7.72
C LEU A 144 1.09 -6.68 -7.16
N ASP A 145 0.91 -6.58 -5.83
CA ASP A 145 -0.42 -6.57 -5.23
C ASP A 145 -1.23 -5.36 -5.74
N PRO A 146 -2.39 -5.58 -6.40
CA PRO A 146 -3.19 -4.49 -6.91
C PRO A 146 -3.74 -3.57 -5.81
N TYR A 147 -4.01 -4.09 -4.61
CA TYR A 147 -4.51 -3.28 -3.50
C TYR A 147 -3.41 -2.39 -2.92
N SER A 148 -2.25 -2.97 -2.59
CA SER A 148 -1.12 -2.20 -2.06
C SER A 148 -0.63 -1.15 -3.05
N ASN A 149 -0.59 -1.45 -4.35
CA ASN A 149 -0.26 -0.46 -5.37
C ASN A 149 -1.27 0.68 -5.47
N PHE A 150 -2.57 0.38 -5.34
CA PHE A 150 -3.59 1.43 -5.25
C PHE A 150 -3.33 2.34 -4.04
N GLY A 151 -3.07 1.76 -2.87
CA GLY A 151 -2.73 2.51 -1.66
C GLY A 151 -1.50 3.40 -1.83
N LYS A 152 -0.41 2.89 -2.43
CA LYS A 152 0.81 3.66 -2.73
C LYS A 152 0.55 4.85 -3.66
N ILE A 153 -0.21 4.63 -4.73
CA ILE A 153 -0.56 5.69 -5.68
C ILE A 153 -1.32 6.81 -4.98
N PHE A 154 -2.35 6.48 -4.18
CA PHE A 154 -3.19 7.50 -3.57
C PHE A 154 -2.54 8.18 -2.36
N SER A 155 -1.83 7.43 -1.51
CA SER A 155 -1.16 7.99 -0.34
C SER A 155 0.08 8.82 -0.66
N VAL A 156 0.86 8.43 -1.69
CA VAL A 156 2.12 9.12 -2.03
C VAL A 156 1.91 10.20 -3.09
N LEU A 157 1.12 9.94 -4.14
CA LEU A 157 0.96 10.92 -5.23
C LEU A 157 -0.23 11.85 -5.01
N PHE A 158 -1.40 11.31 -4.70
CA PHE A 158 -2.64 12.11 -4.69
C PHE A 158 -2.87 12.83 -3.36
N ARG A 159 -2.45 12.27 -2.22
CA ARG A 159 -2.63 12.89 -0.91
C ARG A 159 -1.90 14.23 -0.77
N PRO A 160 -0.62 14.39 -1.18
CA PRO A 160 0.02 15.71 -1.13
C PRO A 160 -0.69 16.75 -2.01
N LEU A 161 -1.19 16.34 -3.19
CA LEU A 161 -1.99 17.22 -4.05
C LEU A 161 -3.31 17.63 -3.38
N TYR A 162 -3.97 16.69 -2.70
CA TYR A 162 -5.20 16.94 -1.96
C TYR A 162 -4.97 17.88 -0.77
N VAL A 163 -3.88 17.69 -0.01
CA VAL A 163 -3.48 18.58 1.09
C VAL A 163 -3.14 19.99 0.57
N GLN A 164 -2.41 20.09 -0.55
CA GLN A 164 -2.12 21.40 -1.17
C GLN A 164 -3.40 22.11 -1.60
N ALA A 165 -4.34 21.41 -2.21
CA ALA A 165 -5.64 21.97 -2.56
C ALA A 165 -6.44 22.43 -1.33
N ASN A 166 -6.43 21.65 -0.24
CA ASN A 166 -7.03 22.02 1.03
C ASN A 166 -6.38 23.28 1.61
N ASN A 167 -5.05 23.34 1.65
CA ASN A 167 -4.32 24.48 2.20
C ASN A 167 -4.54 25.76 1.38
N ALA A 168 -4.58 25.63 0.05
CA ALA A 168 -4.92 26.74 -0.84
C ALA A 168 -6.34 27.25 -0.56
N LEU A 169 -7.31 26.34 -0.40
CA LEU A 169 -8.69 26.70 -0.08
C LEU A 169 -8.83 27.29 1.34
N ALA A 170 -8.11 26.75 2.33
CA ALA A 170 -8.05 27.28 3.68
C ALA A 170 -7.53 28.72 3.68
N SER A 171 -6.41 28.97 2.97
CA SER A 171 -5.86 30.32 2.84
C SER A 171 -6.79 31.30 2.12
N LEU A 172 -7.65 30.81 1.23
CA LEU A 172 -8.67 31.64 0.58
C LEU A 172 -9.83 31.94 1.53
N LEU A 173 -10.31 30.96 2.29
CA LEU A 173 -11.41 31.11 3.25
C LEU A 173 -11.02 31.96 4.47
N GLU A 174 -9.77 31.87 4.91
CA GLU A 174 -9.22 32.75 5.96
C GLU A 174 -9.37 34.23 5.59
N LYS A 175 -9.20 34.59 4.31
CA LYS A 175 -9.43 35.97 3.81
C LYS A 175 -10.88 36.42 3.94
N PHE A 176 -11.82 35.48 4.00
CA PHE A 176 -13.25 35.74 4.21
C PHE A 176 -13.68 35.51 5.67
N ASN A 177 -12.74 35.45 6.62
CA ASN A 177 -13.00 35.15 8.04
C ASN A 177 -13.71 33.80 8.28
N ASN A 178 -13.49 32.81 7.41
CA ASN A 178 -14.05 31.47 7.56
C ASN A 178 -12.96 30.44 7.88
N TYR A 179 -13.02 29.87 9.08
CA TYR A 179 -12.03 28.92 9.61
C TYR A 179 -12.49 27.45 9.58
N TRP A 180 -13.45 27.12 8.71
CA TRP A 180 -13.92 25.75 8.57
C TRP A 180 -12.80 24.79 8.12
N LEU A 181 -11.86 25.27 7.33
CA LEU A 181 -10.69 24.51 6.88
C LEU A 181 -9.44 25.01 7.61
N TYR A 182 -8.58 24.07 8.01
CA TYR A 182 -7.28 24.36 8.60
C TYR A 182 -6.17 23.94 7.64
N SER A 183 -5.07 24.70 7.66
CA SER A 183 -3.85 24.35 6.93
C SER A 183 -3.12 23.21 7.64
N THR A 184 -2.56 22.29 6.86
CA THR A 184 -1.81 21.14 7.38
C THR A 184 -0.45 21.05 6.71
N GLY A 185 0.56 20.67 7.50
CA GLY A 185 1.91 20.45 6.97
C GLY A 185 1.94 19.30 5.97
N ILE A 186 2.71 19.47 4.89
CA ILE A 186 3.04 18.38 3.96
C ILE A 186 4.37 17.80 4.44
N GLY A 187 4.40 16.50 4.73
CA GLY A 187 5.66 15.81 5.00
C GLY A 187 6.60 16.00 3.82
N GLN A 188 7.80 16.52 4.08
CA GLN A 188 8.81 16.71 3.04
C GLN A 188 9.36 15.33 2.67
N HIS A 189 9.02 14.84 1.49
CA HIS A 189 9.52 13.56 0.99
C HIS A 189 10.66 13.81 -0.01
N GLU A 190 11.67 12.95 0.00
CA GLU A 190 12.60 12.89 -1.12
C GLU A 190 11.84 12.64 -2.43
N TRP A 191 12.26 13.32 -3.51
CA TRP A 191 11.63 13.20 -4.82
C TRP A 191 11.65 11.74 -5.35
N SER A 192 12.64 10.96 -4.92
CA SER A 192 12.85 9.54 -5.24
C SER A 192 11.66 8.65 -4.85
N ILE A 193 10.97 8.97 -3.76
CA ILE A 193 9.83 8.20 -3.23
C ILE A 193 8.63 8.24 -4.19
N TYR A 194 8.47 9.31 -4.96
CA TYR A 194 7.36 9.46 -5.91
C TYR A 194 7.55 8.65 -7.20
N LEU A 195 8.79 8.27 -7.53
CA LEU A 195 9.11 7.60 -8.80
C LEU A 195 8.38 6.27 -8.97
N TYR A 196 8.40 5.42 -7.93
CA TYR A 196 7.81 4.10 -8.02
C TYR A 196 6.28 4.14 -8.17
N PRO A 197 5.50 4.84 -7.32
CA PRO A 197 4.06 4.97 -7.52
C PRO A 197 3.70 5.61 -8.87
N ALA A 198 4.48 6.59 -9.33
CA ALA A 198 4.27 7.23 -10.64
C ALA A 198 4.50 6.25 -11.79
N PHE A 199 5.55 5.43 -11.71
CA PHE A 199 5.82 4.36 -12.67
C PHE A 199 4.68 3.35 -12.72
N VAL A 200 4.20 2.86 -11.57
CA VAL A 200 3.07 1.92 -11.51
C VAL A 200 1.80 2.55 -12.09
N LEU A 201 1.50 3.79 -11.74
CA LEU A 201 0.37 4.54 -12.28
C LEU A 201 0.45 4.65 -13.81
N LEU A 202 1.63 4.98 -14.34
CA LEU A 202 1.88 5.07 -15.78
C LEU A 202 1.67 3.72 -16.47
N VAL A 203 2.22 2.62 -15.93
CA VAL A 203 2.04 1.27 -16.47
C VAL A 203 0.56 0.88 -16.50
N VAL A 204 -0.16 1.08 -15.39
CA VAL A 204 -1.60 0.78 -15.30
C VAL A 204 -2.38 1.66 -16.29
N PHE A 205 -2.05 2.95 -16.38
CA PHE A 205 -2.66 3.88 -17.33
C PHE A 205 -2.48 3.42 -18.76
N LEU A 206 -1.25 3.15 -19.21
CA LEU A 206 -0.96 2.73 -20.58
C LEU A 206 -1.66 1.41 -20.92
N PHE A 207 -1.58 0.40 -20.05
CA PHE A 207 -2.23 -0.89 -20.26
C PHE A 207 -3.75 -0.77 -20.37
N SER A 208 -4.37 0.10 -19.57
CA SER A 208 -5.81 0.34 -19.63
C SER A 208 -6.23 1.26 -20.77
N PHE A 209 -5.40 2.23 -21.14
CA PHE A 209 -5.64 3.13 -22.26
C PHE A 209 -5.67 2.34 -23.57
N PHE A 210 -4.73 1.42 -23.78
CA PHE A 210 -4.67 0.62 -25.01
C PHE A 210 -5.48 -0.69 -24.98
N GLY A 211 -5.77 -1.23 -23.79
CA GLY A 211 -6.26 -2.60 -23.66
C GLY A 211 -7.33 -2.87 -22.61
N GLY A 212 -7.86 -1.83 -21.96
CA GLY A 212 -8.93 -1.99 -20.98
C GLY A 212 -8.42 -2.62 -19.67
N ARG A 213 -8.46 -3.95 -19.58
CA ARG A 213 -8.04 -4.75 -18.41
C ARG A 213 -6.77 -5.56 -18.66
N ARG A 214 -5.89 -5.13 -19.57
CA ARG A 214 -4.63 -5.82 -19.86
C ARG A 214 -3.77 -6.04 -18.62
N TYR A 215 -3.66 -5.06 -17.72
CA TYR A 215 -2.87 -5.20 -16.48
C TYR A 215 -3.35 -6.39 -15.63
N CYS A 216 -4.67 -6.49 -15.40
CA CYS A 216 -5.28 -7.62 -14.68
C CYS A 216 -5.10 -8.98 -15.37
N ASN A 217 -4.91 -8.99 -16.69
CA ASN A 217 -4.84 -10.21 -17.48
C ASN A 217 -3.41 -10.67 -17.80
N THR A 218 -2.40 -9.85 -17.51
CA THR A 218 -0.99 -10.12 -17.89
C THR A 218 -0.03 -10.03 -16.70
N ILE A 219 -0.13 -8.98 -15.89
CA ILE A 219 0.85 -8.67 -14.82
C ILE A 219 0.31 -9.04 -13.45
N CYS A 220 -0.98 -8.78 -13.18
CA CYS A 220 -1.57 -8.93 -11.86
C CYS A 220 -1.63 -10.40 -11.41
N PRO A 221 -0.92 -10.80 -10.33
CA PRO A 221 -0.94 -12.19 -9.85
C PRO A 221 -2.32 -12.60 -9.32
N VAL A 222 -3.02 -11.69 -8.63
CA VAL A 222 -4.40 -11.90 -8.15
C VAL A 222 -5.36 -12.15 -9.32
N GLY A 223 -5.26 -11.36 -10.39
CA GLY A 223 -6.09 -11.54 -11.60
C GLY A 223 -5.81 -12.86 -12.33
N THR A 224 -4.58 -13.38 -12.22
CA THR A 224 -4.21 -14.69 -12.73
C THR A 224 -4.77 -15.82 -11.90
N LEU A 225 -4.60 -15.76 -10.58
CA LEU A 225 -5.13 -16.76 -9.64
C LEU A 225 -6.65 -16.88 -9.76
N LEU A 226 -7.37 -15.75 -9.68
CA LEU A 226 -8.82 -15.75 -9.86
C LEU A 226 -9.24 -16.17 -11.28
N GLY A 227 -8.35 -16.01 -12.26
CA GLY A 227 -8.59 -16.40 -13.65
C GLY A 227 -8.45 -17.90 -13.88
N LEU A 228 -7.68 -18.59 -13.05
CA LEU A 228 -7.66 -20.06 -12.99
C LEU A 228 -8.98 -20.57 -12.42
N LEU A 229 -9.44 -19.99 -11.31
CA LEU A 229 -10.72 -20.33 -10.69
C LEU A 229 -11.91 -20.03 -11.61
N SER A 230 -11.88 -18.95 -12.38
CA SER A 230 -12.99 -18.61 -13.28
C SER A 230 -13.13 -19.56 -14.48
N LYS A 231 -12.16 -20.44 -14.76
CA LYS A 231 -12.31 -21.46 -15.82
C LYS A 231 -13.40 -22.48 -15.47
N VAL A 232 -13.57 -22.80 -14.19
CA VAL A 232 -14.57 -23.76 -13.71
C VAL A 232 -15.88 -23.09 -13.30
N SER A 233 -16.07 -21.82 -13.66
CA SER A 233 -17.20 -21.06 -13.12
C SER A 233 -18.57 -21.62 -13.53
N VAL A 234 -19.53 -21.58 -12.61
CA VAL A 234 -20.88 -22.14 -12.81
C VAL A 234 -21.70 -21.28 -13.78
N PHE A 235 -21.70 -19.96 -13.57
CA PHE A 235 -22.35 -19.02 -14.46
C PHE A 235 -21.33 -18.46 -15.46
N LYS A 236 -21.68 -18.53 -16.75
CA LYS A 236 -20.81 -18.13 -17.85
C LYS A 236 -21.57 -17.35 -18.91
N ILE A 237 -20.83 -16.47 -19.57
CA ILE A 237 -21.31 -15.78 -20.77
C ILE A 237 -21.24 -16.78 -21.93
N GLN A 238 -22.36 -17.05 -22.59
CA GLN A 238 -22.46 -18.00 -23.70
C GLN A 238 -22.83 -17.28 -25.00
N ILE A 239 -22.35 -17.80 -26.12
CA ILE A 239 -22.70 -17.31 -27.47
C ILE A 239 -23.52 -18.40 -28.15
N ASP A 240 -24.77 -18.09 -28.48
CA ASP A 240 -25.66 -18.95 -29.26
C ASP A 240 -25.18 -18.97 -30.72
N ALA A 241 -24.67 -20.12 -31.16
CA ALA A 241 -24.15 -20.31 -32.51
C ALA A 241 -25.23 -20.14 -33.59
N LYS A 242 -26.50 -20.45 -33.29
CA LYS A 242 -27.61 -20.34 -34.24
C LYS A 242 -27.98 -18.88 -34.51
N LYS A 243 -27.88 -18.03 -33.49
CA LYS A 243 -28.21 -16.59 -33.59
C LYS A 243 -27.01 -15.71 -33.95
N CYS A 244 -25.78 -16.18 -33.76
CA CYS A 244 -24.59 -15.35 -33.90
C CYS A 244 -24.09 -15.25 -35.36
N ASN A 245 -24.20 -14.06 -35.95
CA ASN A 245 -23.66 -13.73 -37.28
C ASN A 245 -22.19 -13.27 -37.29
N SER A 246 -21.43 -13.48 -36.20
CA SER A 246 -20.01 -13.10 -36.10
C SER A 246 -19.67 -11.62 -36.43
N CYS A 247 -20.59 -10.67 -36.17
CA CYS A 247 -20.38 -9.24 -36.45
C CYS A 247 -19.24 -8.54 -35.67
N GLY A 248 -18.70 -9.18 -34.62
CA GLY A 248 -17.56 -8.67 -33.84
C GLY A 248 -17.87 -7.51 -32.87
N ARG A 249 -19.13 -7.05 -32.74
CA ARG A 249 -19.50 -5.97 -31.80
C ARG A 249 -19.14 -6.30 -30.36
N CYS A 250 -19.39 -7.54 -29.92
CA CYS A 250 -19.05 -8.01 -28.59
C CYS A 250 -17.53 -7.94 -28.29
N ALA A 251 -16.68 -8.28 -29.26
CA ALA A 251 -15.24 -8.18 -29.14
C ALA A 251 -14.79 -6.70 -29.02
N SER A 252 -15.45 -5.79 -29.74
CA SER A 252 -15.11 -4.35 -29.73
C SER A 252 -15.33 -3.65 -28.38
N VAL A 253 -16.21 -4.20 -27.53
CA VAL A 253 -16.54 -3.69 -26.18
C VAL A 253 -15.96 -4.54 -25.05
N CYS A 254 -15.26 -5.62 -25.39
CA CYS A 254 -14.68 -6.55 -24.42
C CYS A 254 -13.41 -5.97 -23.79
N LYS A 255 -13.54 -5.45 -22.56
CA LYS A 255 -12.42 -4.89 -21.81
C LYS A 255 -11.30 -5.91 -21.53
N GLY A 256 -11.60 -7.20 -21.56
CA GLY A 256 -10.64 -8.28 -21.32
C GLY A 256 -9.97 -8.82 -22.58
N GLU A 257 -10.34 -8.32 -23.77
CA GLU A 257 -9.81 -8.76 -25.07
C GLU A 257 -9.89 -10.29 -25.29
N CYS A 258 -10.90 -10.92 -24.70
CA CYS A 258 -11.00 -12.38 -24.53
C CYS A 258 -12.08 -13.04 -25.40
N ILE A 259 -12.78 -12.27 -26.25
CA ILE A 259 -13.83 -12.79 -27.14
C ILE A 259 -13.28 -12.88 -28.55
N ASP A 260 -13.07 -14.11 -29.02
CA ASP A 260 -12.80 -14.36 -30.44
C ASP A 260 -14.12 -14.58 -31.17
N PHE A 261 -14.51 -13.58 -31.96
CA PHE A 261 -15.78 -13.58 -32.68
C PHE A 261 -15.76 -14.48 -33.92
N LYS A 262 -14.58 -14.86 -34.45
CA LYS A 262 -14.49 -15.73 -35.64
C LYS A 262 -14.85 -17.16 -35.27
N ILE A 263 -14.26 -17.66 -34.19
CA ILE A 263 -14.51 -19.00 -33.65
C ILE A 263 -15.63 -19.03 -32.59
N ARG A 264 -16.26 -17.89 -32.30
CA ARG A 264 -17.34 -17.72 -31.31
C ARG A 264 -16.98 -18.24 -29.91
N LYS A 265 -15.70 -18.09 -29.51
CA LYS A 265 -15.16 -18.60 -28.24
C LYS A 265 -14.82 -17.45 -27.30
N ILE A 266 -15.12 -17.65 -26.02
CA ILE A 266 -14.75 -16.73 -24.95
C ILE A 266 -13.70 -17.41 -24.07
N ASP A 267 -12.57 -16.75 -23.88
CA ASP A 267 -11.56 -17.17 -22.93
C ASP A 267 -11.93 -16.70 -21.51
N PHE A 268 -12.52 -17.61 -20.73
CA PHE A 268 -12.93 -17.35 -19.35
C PHE A 268 -11.76 -17.12 -18.41
N SER A 269 -10.54 -17.49 -18.79
CA SER A 269 -9.36 -17.13 -18.02
C SER A 269 -9.04 -15.64 -18.14
N ARG A 270 -9.57 -14.89 -19.13
CA ARG A 270 -9.37 -13.43 -19.32
C ARG A 270 -10.65 -12.57 -19.25
N CYS A 271 -11.82 -13.22 -19.27
CA CYS A 271 -13.09 -12.59 -18.95
C CYS A 271 -13.17 -12.13 -17.48
N VAL A 272 -13.35 -10.82 -17.26
CA VAL A 272 -13.56 -10.20 -15.93
C VAL A 272 -15.05 -10.03 -15.56
N THR A 273 -15.93 -10.75 -16.26
CA THR A 273 -17.39 -10.72 -16.05
C THR A 273 -17.97 -9.29 -15.99
N CYS A 274 -17.55 -8.40 -16.90
CA CYS A 274 -18.01 -7.01 -16.90
C CYS A 274 -19.42 -6.83 -17.51
N TYR A 275 -20.00 -7.83 -18.16
CA TYR A 275 -21.33 -7.78 -18.80
C TYR A 275 -21.49 -6.79 -19.97
N ASN A 276 -20.42 -6.12 -20.42
CA ASN A 276 -20.51 -5.16 -21.54
C ASN A 276 -21.01 -5.80 -22.83
N CYS A 277 -20.62 -7.04 -23.13
CA CYS A 277 -21.00 -7.72 -24.36
C CYS A 277 -22.50 -8.09 -24.42
N LEU A 278 -23.17 -8.22 -23.27
CA LEU A 278 -24.59 -8.57 -23.20
C LEU A 278 -25.47 -7.42 -23.72
N SER A 279 -25.12 -6.17 -23.41
CA SER A 279 -25.91 -5.00 -23.80
C SER A 279 -25.73 -4.55 -25.25
N GLU A 280 -24.74 -5.09 -25.96
CA GLU A 280 -24.29 -4.57 -27.26
C GLU A 280 -24.59 -5.53 -28.43
N CYS A 281 -25.09 -6.73 -28.14
CA CYS A 281 -25.41 -7.72 -29.16
C CYS A 281 -26.78 -7.42 -29.79
N PRO A 282 -26.86 -7.04 -31.08
CA PRO A 282 -28.14 -6.69 -31.73
C PRO A 282 -29.06 -7.91 -31.89
N LEU A 283 -28.47 -9.10 -32.10
CA LEU A 283 -29.20 -10.35 -32.28
C LEU A 283 -29.49 -11.08 -30.97
N GLN A 284 -29.12 -10.49 -29.83
CA GLN A 284 -29.27 -11.09 -28.49
C GLN A 284 -28.72 -12.52 -28.39
N ALA A 285 -27.69 -12.81 -29.19
CA ALA A 285 -27.04 -14.13 -29.25
C ALA A 285 -26.12 -14.39 -28.04
N ILE A 286 -25.87 -13.39 -27.19
CA ILE A 286 -24.99 -13.54 -26.02
C ILE A 286 -25.84 -13.59 -24.76
N GLY A 287 -25.78 -14.71 -24.04
CA GLY A 287 -26.51 -14.98 -22.80
C GLY A 287 -25.59 -15.03 -21.57
N TYR A 288 -26.17 -14.93 -20.38
CA TYR A 288 -25.52 -15.26 -19.10
C TYR A 288 -26.38 -16.28 -18.37
N SER A 289 -25.90 -17.52 -18.30
CA SER A 289 -26.67 -18.70 -17.86
C SER A 289 -25.79 -19.68 -17.10
N ARG A 290 -26.42 -20.65 -16.43
CA ARG A 290 -25.74 -21.77 -15.78
C ARG A 290 -25.15 -22.68 -16.87
N GLY A 291 -23.86 -22.96 -16.79
CA GLY A 291 -23.17 -23.80 -17.75
C GLY A 291 -23.55 -25.27 -17.63
N TYR A 292 -24.63 -25.69 -18.29
CA TYR A 292 -24.88 -27.09 -18.66
C TYR A 292 -25.37 -27.14 -20.11
N ALA A 293 -24.43 -27.46 -21.01
CA ALA A 293 -24.60 -28.10 -22.32
C ALA A 293 -23.25 -27.97 -23.06
N LEU A 294 -22.32 -28.87 -22.76
CA LEU A 294 -21.18 -29.14 -23.64
C LEU A 294 -21.70 -30.04 -24.76
N GLU A 295 -22.24 -29.45 -25.83
CA GLU A 295 -22.23 -30.13 -27.12
C GLU A 295 -20.80 -29.97 -27.65
N ARG A 296 -19.98 -31.00 -27.41
CA ARG A 296 -18.60 -31.06 -27.91
C ARG A 296 -18.68 -31.24 -29.42
N THR A 297 -18.34 -30.21 -30.18
CA THR A 297 -17.84 -30.44 -31.54
C THR A 297 -16.42 -31.01 -31.41
N PRO A 298 -16.10 -32.11 -32.11
CA PRO A 298 -14.77 -32.72 -32.04
C PRO A 298 -13.77 -31.75 -32.67
N VAL A 299 -12.83 -31.27 -31.86
CA VAL A 299 -11.63 -30.59 -32.35
C VAL A 299 -10.57 -31.67 -32.47
N ASN A 300 -10.05 -31.88 -33.69
CA ASN A 300 -8.85 -32.67 -33.92
C ASN A 300 -7.68 -31.99 -33.19
N GLU A 301 -7.31 -32.54 -32.04
CA GLU A 301 -6.04 -32.21 -31.37
C GLU A 301 -4.93 -33.03 -32.04
N GLU A 302 -4.05 -32.34 -32.76
CA GLU A 302 -2.73 -32.83 -33.14
C GLU A 302 -1.95 -33.28 -31.88
N PRO A 303 -1.34 -34.48 -31.87
CA PRO A 303 -0.76 -35.06 -30.67
C PRO A 303 0.67 -34.54 -30.45
N SER A 304 0.78 -33.36 -29.82
CA SER A 304 2.07 -32.89 -29.25
C SER A 304 1.99 -32.79 -27.73
N ARG A 305 1.81 -33.94 -27.08
CA ARG A 305 2.02 -34.14 -25.65
C ARG A 305 2.82 -35.42 -25.44
N ARG A 306 4.16 -35.30 -25.42
CA ARG A 306 5.08 -36.18 -24.66
C ARG A 306 6.54 -35.75 -24.87
N LEU A 307 6.94 -34.58 -24.35
CA LEU A 307 8.37 -34.39 -24.03
C LEU A 307 8.73 -33.28 -23.03
N PHE A 308 7.79 -32.60 -22.37
CA PHE A 308 8.14 -31.41 -21.57
C PHE A 308 7.93 -31.54 -20.05
N LEU A 309 7.81 -32.77 -19.55
CA LEU A 309 7.72 -33.09 -18.13
C LEU A 309 8.98 -33.79 -17.57
N LYS A 310 10.10 -33.80 -18.31
CA LYS A 310 11.41 -34.28 -17.83
C LYS A 310 12.54 -33.23 -17.90
N LYS A 311 12.23 -31.95 -18.12
CA LYS A 311 13.22 -30.84 -18.11
C LYS A 311 12.72 -29.61 -17.35
N ALA A 312 12.14 -29.84 -16.17
CA ALA A 312 11.79 -28.79 -15.20
C ALA A 312 12.33 -29.12 -13.80
N THR A 313 13.46 -29.83 -13.76
CA THR A 313 14.24 -30.14 -12.55
C THR A 313 15.73 -30.01 -12.87
N LEU A 314 16.17 -28.86 -13.40
CA LEU A 314 17.56 -28.39 -13.33
C LEU A 314 17.67 -26.97 -13.93
N LEU A 315 17.37 -25.93 -13.15
CA LEU A 315 17.94 -24.58 -13.33
C LEU A 315 17.67 -23.75 -12.07
N VAL A 316 18.19 -24.30 -10.96
CA VAL A 316 18.58 -23.54 -9.77
C VAL A 316 20.10 -23.70 -9.69
N ALA A 317 20.83 -22.92 -10.48
CA ALA A 317 22.26 -22.63 -10.35
C ALA A 317 22.65 -21.68 -11.49
N ALA A 318 23.42 -20.62 -11.16
CA ALA A 318 23.79 -19.46 -11.99
C ALA A 318 22.65 -18.43 -12.14
N THR A 319 22.52 -17.45 -11.25
CA THR A 319 23.51 -16.39 -11.02
C THR A 319 23.71 -16.09 -9.52
N ALA A 320 24.81 -16.59 -8.97
CA ALA A 320 25.37 -16.13 -7.69
C ALA A 320 26.81 -15.69 -7.96
N SER A 321 26.95 -14.48 -8.47
CA SER A 321 28.20 -13.72 -8.46
C SER A 321 27.87 -12.24 -8.56
N SER A 322 27.07 -11.75 -7.61
CA SER A 322 27.23 -10.37 -7.16
C SER A 322 28.38 -10.38 -6.14
N ALA A 323 29.58 -10.08 -6.64
CA ALA A 323 30.67 -9.62 -5.78
C ALA A 323 30.15 -8.49 -4.87
N PRO A 324 30.59 -8.40 -3.61
CA PRO A 324 30.31 -7.21 -2.83
C PRO A 324 30.98 -6.05 -3.54
N LEU A 325 30.19 -5.10 -4.05
CA LEU A 325 30.69 -3.76 -4.31
C LEU A 325 31.04 -3.17 -2.94
N VAL A 326 32.28 -3.37 -2.54
CA VAL A 326 32.96 -2.51 -1.58
C VAL A 326 33.03 -1.16 -2.26
N MET A 327 32.18 -0.23 -1.82
CA MET A 327 32.38 1.18 -2.15
C MET A 327 33.54 1.64 -1.30
N ASP A 328 34.64 1.91 -1.98
CA ASP A 328 35.84 2.52 -1.44
C ASP A 328 35.51 3.97 -1.05
N ASP A 329 35.85 4.30 0.18
CA ASP A 329 35.61 5.59 0.82
C ASP A 329 36.74 6.54 0.40
N THR A 330 36.54 7.30 -0.68
CA THR A 330 37.45 8.41 -0.98
C THR A 330 37.15 9.55 -0.02
N GLN A 331 37.95 9.61 1.04
CA GLN A 331 38.19 10.81 1.82
C GLN A 331 38.54 11.97 0.88
N ASN A 332 37.91 13.12 1.11
CA ASN A 332 38.55 14.38 0.78
C ASN A 332 38.32 15.38 1.92
N ASP A 333 39.41 16.08 2.21
CA ASP A 333 39.71 16.71 3.48
C ASP A 333 39.02 18.05 3.73
N SER A 334 38.86 18.30 5.04
CA SER A 334 38.99 19.59 5.71
C SER A 334 37.99 20.71 5.40
N THR A 335 37.04 20.90 6.32
CA THR A 335 36.81 22.19 7.01
C THR A 335 35.97 21.94 8.26
N GLY A 336 36.56 22.12 9.45
CA GLY A 336 35.93 22.14 10.79
C GLY A 336 34.56 21.48 10.93
N SER A 337 34.46 20.16 10.75
CA SER A 337 33.19 19.48 10.55
C SER A 337 32.75 18.63 11.75
N LEU A 338 31.45 18.74 12.07
CA LEU A 338 30.71 17.94 13.05
C LEU A 338 30.99 16.43 12.92
N ALA A 339 30.98 15.70 14.04
CA ALA A 339 31.20 14.25 14.05
C ALA A 339 30.14 13.52 13.17
N PRO A 340 30.55 12.59 12.30
CA PRO A 340 29.64 11.86 11.42
C PRO A 340 28.67 10.99 12.23
N VAL A 341 27.39 11.02 11.84
CA VAL A 341 26.31 10.32 12.56
C VAL A 341 25.91 9.07 11.81
N HIS A 342 26.49 7.93 12.18
CA HIS A 342 26.01 6.62 11.73
C HIS A 342 24.93 6.11 12.67
N LYS A 343 23.68 6.01 12.19
CA LYS A 343 22.58 5.40 12.96
C LYS A 343 22.71 3.89 12.97
N LYS A 344 22.52 3.27 14.14
CA LYS A 344 22.47 1.80 14.24
C LYS A 344 21.09 1.32 13.81
N GLY A 345 20.98 0.85 12.57
CA GLY A 345 19.76 0.30 12.01
C GLY A 345 18.67 1.35 11.76
N THR A 346 17.49 0.87 11.36
CA THR A 346 16.32 1.72 11.07
C THR A 346 15.17 1.32 12.00
N VAL A 347 14.58 2.31 12.67
CA VAL A 347 13.52 2.07 13.65
C VAL A 347 12.23 1.67 12.95
N THR A 348 11.68 0.53 13.33
CA THR A 348 10.40 0.04 12.81
C THR A 348 9.21 0.61 13.58
N PRO A 349 8.02 0.70 12.97
CA PRO A 349 6.84 1.26 13.62
C PRO A 349 6.39 0.44 14.85
N PRO A 350 5.67 1.04 15.81
CA PRO A 350 5.16 0.31 16.97
C PRO A 350 4.25 -0.85 16.56
N GLY A 351 4.33 -1.97 17.30
CA GLY A 351 3.57 -3.19 17.00
C GLY A 351 4.22 -4.12 15.97
N SER A 352 5.35 -3.72 15.36
CA SER A 352 6.08 -4.56 14.39
C SER A 352 6.89 -5.71 15.01
N ARG A 353 7.11 -5.68 16.34
CA ARG A 353 7.87 -6.65 17.14
C ARG A 353 9.36 -6.71 16.83
N ASN A 354 9.74 -6.98 15.59
CA ASN A 354 11.12 -7.00 15.13
C ASN A 354 11.19 -6.78 13.62
N LEU A 355 12.39 -6.43 13.12
CA LEU A 355 12.59 -6.11 11.70
C LEU A 355 12.27 -7.29 10.76
N GLU A 356 12.61 -8.52 11.15
CA GLU A 356 12.41 -9.69 10.31
C GLU A 356 10.92 -10.02 10.12
N HIS A 357 10.16 -10.02 11.21
CA HIS A 357 8.71 -10.20 11.20
C HIS A 357 8.03 -9.13 10.35
N PHE A 358 8.44 -7.87 10.53
CA PHE A 358 7.89 -6.75 9.78
C PHE A 358 8.13 -6.90 8.27
N ASN A 359 9.37 -7.18 7.87
CA ASN A 359 9.74 -7.35 6.47
C ASN A 359 8.97 -8.52 5.82
N LYS A 360 8.78 -9.62 6.55
CA LYS A 360 8.05 -10.82 6.08
C LYS A 360 6.53 -10.66 6.02
N THR A 361 5.95 -9.66 6.69
CA THR A 361 4.49 -9.56 6.86
C THR A 361 3.89 -8.30 6.23
N CYS A 362 4.65 -7.21 6.12
CA CYS A 362 4.15 -5.94 5.60
C CYS A 362 4.06 -5.96 4.07
N THR A 363 2.86 -5.72 3.52
CA THR A 363 2.64 -5.64 2.07
C THR A 363 2.93 -4.27 1.47
N ALA A 364 3.41 -3.31 2.27
CA ALA A 364 3.59 -1.91 1.89
C ALA A 364 2.30 -1.28 1.32
N CYS A 365 1.14 -1.52 1.93
CA CYS A 365 -0.14 -0.94 1.47
C CYS A 365 -0.27 0.57 1.72
N HIS A 366 0.63 1.16 2.54
CA HIS A 366 0.68 2.57 2.92
C HIS A 366 -0.51 3.11 3.73
N LEU A 367 -1.41 2.25 4.20
CA LEU A 367 -2.54 2.69 5.02
C LEU A 367 -2.09 3.29 6.35
N CYS A 368 -1.07 2.73 6.99
CA CYS A 368 -0.51 3.31 8.22
C CYS A 368 0.23 4.63 7.98
N ILE A 369 0.77 4.85 6.78
CA ILE A 369 1.43 6.11 6.40
C ILE A 369 0.39 7.22 6.26
N SER A 370 -0.70 6.97 5.52
CA SER A 370 -1.78 7.95 5.37
C SER A 370 -2.49 8.25 6.69
N TYR A 371 -2.60 7.23 7.56
CA TYR A 371 -3.28 7.33 8.87
C TYR A 371 -2.41 7.91 10.00
N CYS A 372 -1.12 8.20 9.73
CA CYS A 372 -0.22 8.76 10.73
C CYS A 372 -0.42 10.28 10.88
N PRO A 373 -0.87 10.78 12.05
CA PRO A 373 -1.09 12.22 12.24
C PRO A 373 0.22 13.01 12.35
N MET A 374 1.30 12.37 12.83
CA MET A 374 2.60 13.02 13.02
C MET A 374 3.50 12.94 11.79
N HIS A 375 3.06 12.27 10.72
CA HIS A 375 3.83 12.05 9.49
C HIS A 375 5.24 11.44 9.68
N VAL A 376 5.48 10.78 10.82
CA VAL A 376 6.75 10.10 11.11
C VAL A 376 6.94 8.82 10.29
N LEU A 377 5.85 8.23 9.79
CA LEU A 377 5.93 7.03 8.96
C LEU A 377 6.17 7.40 7.51
N GLN A 378 7.31 6.97 6.98
CA GLN A 378 7.77 7.28 5.64
C GLN A 378 8.00 6.01 4.81
N PRO A 379 7.77 5.99 3.49
CA PRO A 379 8.10 4.85 2.64
C PRO A 379 9.61 4.68 2.56
N SER A 380 10.12 3.48 2.86
CA SER A 380 11.54 3.18 2.69
C SER A 380 11.87 2.86 1.23
N LEU A 381 13.06 3.26 0.78
CA LEU A 381 13.65 2.84 -0.49
C LEU A 381 14.66 1.72 -0.23
N LEU A 382 15.70 2.00 0.55
CA LEU A 382 16.80 1.08 0.86
C LEU A 382 17.11 0.96 2.36
N GLN A 383 16.38 1.67 3.22
CA GLN A 383 16.62 1.71 4.68
C GLN A 383 16.52 0.30 5.32
N TYR A 384 15.63 -0.56 4.83
CA TYR A 384 15.51 -1.97 5.24
C TYR A 384 16.17 -2.95 4.24
N GLY A 385 16.99 -2.43 3.33
CA GLY A 385 17.43 -3.13 2.13
C GLY A 385 16.29 -3.41 1.14
N LEU A 386 16.59 -4.19 0.09
CA LEU A 386 15.61 -4.49 -0.97
C LEU A 386 14.35 -5.22 -0.47
N LYS A 387 14.46 -5.98 0.62
CA LYS A 387 13.31 -6.71 1.21
C LYS A 387 12.22 -5.78 1.71
N GLY A 388 12.61 -4.63 2.28
CA GLY A 388 11.66 -3.67 2.82
C GLY A 388 11.28 -2.55 1.86
N PHE A 389 11.52 -2.69 0.55
CA PHE A 389 11.17 -1.66 -0.43
C PHE A 389 9.71 -1.20 -0.29
N MET A 390 9.51 0.12 -0.16
CA MET A 390 8.26 0.82 0.11
C MET A 390 7.58 0.46 1.45
N GLN A 391 8.22 -0.29 2.34
CA GLN A 391 7.66 -0.53 3.67
C GLN A 391 7.83 0.70 4.56
N PRO A 392 6.91 0.95 5.51
CA PRO A 392 6.99 2.12 6.37
C PRO A 392 8.15 2.03 7.36
N TYR A 393 8.95 3.08 7.45
CA TYR A 393 9.96 3.27 8.49
C TYR A 393 9.71 4.54 9.28
N MET A 394 10.28 4.62 10.48
CA MET A 394 10.20 5.81 11.32
C MET A 394 11.27 6.80 10.89
N ASP A 395 10.84 7.93 10.31
CA ASP A 395 11.71 9.03 9.95
C ASP A 395 11.57 10.19 10.94
N TYR A 396 12.62 10.39 11.74
CA TYR A 396 12.70 11.47 12.72
C TYR A 396 13.17 12.81 12.15
N GLN A 397 13.33 12.92 10.83
CA GLN A 397 13.42 14.21 10.14
C GLN A 397 12.03 14.76 9.82
N SER A 398 11.14 13.91 9.31
CA SER A 398 9.76 14.30 8.96
C SER A 398 8.82 14.50 10.15
N GLY A 399 9.05 13.80 11.26
CA GLY A 399 8.16 13.89 12.43
C GLY A 399 8.62 13.02 13.60
N TYR A 400 7.74 12.76 14.56
CA TYR A 400 8.04 11.85 15.68
C TYR A 400 6.83 11.00 16.08
N CYS A 401 7.06 9.93 16.83
CA CYS A 401 5.97 9.09 17.35
C CYS A 401 5.36 9.72 18.60
N ASN A 402 4.09 10.13 18.55
CA ASN A 402 3.40 10.62 19.74
C ASN A 402 3.25 9.49 20.78
N TYR A 403 3.56 9.81 22.04
CA TYR A 403 3.62 8.90 23.20
C TYR A 403 2.38 8.03 23.38
N GLU A 404 1.18 8.59 23.20
CA GLU A 404 -0.09 7.89 23.44
C GLU A 404 -0.75 7.34 22.16
N CYS A 405 -0.14 7.54 21.00
CA CYS A 405 -0.76 7.23 19.72
C CYS A 405 -0.63 5.75 19.33
N THR A 406 -1.77 5.08 19.13
CA THR A 406 -1.87 3.68 18.67
C THR A 406 -2.66 3.56 17.35
N ARG A 407 -2.72 4.63 16.54
CA ARG A 407 -3.54 4.68 15.33
C ARG A 407 -3.09 3.68 14.26
N CYS A 408 -1.80 3.66 13.92
CA CYS A 408 -1.26 2.80 12.86
C CYS A 408 -1.45 1.29 13.12
N THR A 409 -1.40 0.87 14.39
CA THR A 409 -1.53 -0.54 14.80
C THR A 409 -2.97 -1.05 14.73
N ARG A 410 -3.96 -0.15 14.71
CA ARG A 410 -5.39 -0.49 14.63
C ARG A 410 -5.89 -0.71 13.21
N VAL A 411 -5.18 -0.20 12.21
CA VAL A 411 -5.60 -0.23 10.80
C VAL A 411 -4.79 -1.18 9.92
N CYS A 412 -3.77 -1.85 10.46
CA CYS A 412 -2.90 -2.71 9.67
C CYS A 412 -3.60 -4.02 9.24
N PRO A 413 -3.86 -4.23 7.94
CA PRO A 413 -4.64 -5.38 7.50
C PRO A 413 -3.85 -6.68 7.40
N SER A 414 -2.52 -6.59 7.23
CA SER A 414 -1.65 -7.76 7.09
C SER A 414 -1.22 -8.34 8.43
N GLY A 415 -1.50 -7.65 9.54
CA GLY A 415 -1.00 -8.03 10.87
C GLY A 415 0.48 -7.73 11.09
N ALA A 416 1.13 -7.02 10.16
CA ALA A 416 2.54 -6.60 10.32
C ALA A 416 2.75 -5.61 11.47
N LEU A 417 1.71 -4.86 11.84
CA LEU A 417 1.64 -4.09 13.07
C LEU A 417 0.54 -4.70 13.94
N VAL A 418 0.94 -5.39 14.99
CA VAL A 418 0.00 -5.98 15.95
C VAL A 418 -0.66 -4.85 16.75
N PRO A 419 -1.99 -4.90 16.98
CA PRO A 419 -2.67 -3.92 17.82
C PRO A 419 -2.00 -3.83 19.20
N VAL A 420 -1.70 -2.60 19.63
CA VAL A 420 -1.06 -2.30 20.92
C VAL A 420 -1.98 -1.36 21.70
N SER A 421 -2.17 -1.63 22.99
CA SER A 421 -2.90 -0.73 23.88
C SER A 421 -2.10 0.54 24.18
N ARG A 422 -2.76 1.60 24.68
CA ARG A 422 -2.07 2.84 25.04
C ARG A 422 -1.04 2.61 26.15
N GLU A 423 -1.35 1.78 27.14
CA GLU A 423 -0.45 1.49 28.26
C GLU A 423 0.76 0.65 27.84
N GLU A 424 0.57 -0.33 26.96
CA GLU A 424 1.70 -1.05 26.36
C GLU A 424 2.56 -0.11 25.52
N LYS A 425 1.95 0.80 24.75
CA LYS A 425 2.69 1.75 23.89
C LYS A 425 3.62 2.67 24.68
N LYS A 426 3.23 3.06 25.90
CA LYS A 426 4.02 3.89 26.82
C LYS A 426 5.29 3.22 27.33
N THR A 427 5.34 1.89 27.31
CA THR A 427 6.52 1.10 27.74
C THR A 427 7.17 0.34 26.57
N LEU A 428 6.62 0.43 25.36
CA LEU A 428 7.17 -0.23 24.18
C LEU A 428 8.39 0.54 23.66
N GLN A 429 9.56 -0.06 23.80
CA GLN A 429 10.84 0.50 23.38
C GLN A 429 11.18 0.08 21.95
N LEU A 430 11.08 1.04 21.02
CA LEU A 430 11.37 0.86 19.60
C LEU A 430 12.89 0.98 19.30
N GLY A 431 13.58 1.74 20.14
CA GLY A 431 14.99 2.09 20.00
C GLY A 431 15.47 2.87 21.22
N THR A 432 16.76 3.19 21.25
CA THR A 432 17.41 3.93 22.34
C THR A 432 17.99 5.23 21.84
N VAL A 433 17.88 6.26 22.67
CA VAL A 433 18.52 7.54 22.41
C VAL A 433 20.03 7.45 22.61
N ARG A 434 20.79 8.09 21.73
CA ARG A 434 22.24 8.29 21.84
C ARG A 434 22.54 9.77 21.67
N PHE A 435 23.25 10.32 22.64
CA PHE A 435 23.74 11.69 22.62
C PHE A 435 25.17 11.74 22.06
N ILE A 436 25.44 12.69 21.19
CA ILE A 436 26.71 12.95 20.53
C ILE A 436 27.11 14.37 20.93
N LYS A 437 28.00 14.46 21.91
CA LYS A 437 28.35 15.72 22.57
C LYS A 437 28.97 16.72 21.60
N GLU A 438 29.78 16.22 20.68
CA GLU A 438 30.55 16.98 19.69
C GLU A 438 29.64 17.74 18.71
N ASN A 439 28.39 17.29 18.55
CA ASN A 439 27.42 17.92 17.66
C ASN A 439 26.45 18.86 18.40
N CYS A 440 26.54 18.93 19.73
CA CYS A 440 25.62 19.72 20.53
C CYS A 440 25.93 21.21 20.42
N ILE A 441 24.92 22.03 20.12
CA ILE A 441 25.09 23.49 20.02
C ILE A 441 25.51 24.13 21.35
N VAL A 442 25.18 23.50 22.49
CA VAL A 442 25.66 23.94 23.81
C VAL A 442 27.17 23.76 23.91
N TYR A 443 27.69 22.65 23.38
CA TYR A 443 29.12 22.35 23.39
C TYR A 443 29.88 23.16 22.34
N LEU A 444 29.34 23.31 21.13
CA LEU A 444 29.99 23.96 19.99
C LEU A 444 29.97 25.49 20.05
N HIS A 445 28.90 26.07 20.58
CA HIS A 445 28.65 27.51 20.51
C HIS A 445 28.47 28.16 21.89
N ASP A 446 28.64 27.40 22.98
CA ASP A 446 28.42 27.87 24.35
C ASP A 446 27.04 28.57 24.54
N ARG A 447 26.00 28.11 23.82
CA ARG A 447 24.61 28.64 23.89
C ARG A 447 23.70 27.73 24.71
N SER A 448 22.79 28.30 25.49
CA SER A 448 21.78 27.52 26.22
C SER A 448 20.77 26.87 25.27
N CYS A 449 20.54 25.56 25.40
CA CYS A 449 19.52 24.82 24.65
C CYS A 449 19.03 23.60 25.45
N GLY A 450 17.72 23.51 25.66
CA GLY A 450 17.05 22.39 26.37
C GLY A 450 16.02 21.61 25.56
N ALA A 451 15.87 21.90 24.26
CA ALA A 451 14.74 21.43 23.44
C ALA A 451 14.53 19.91 23.48
N CYS A 452 15.62 19.13 23.47
CA CYS A 452 15.54 17.67 23.51
C CYS A 452 14.97 17.11 24.82
N ALA A 453 15.22 17.76 25.95
CA ALA A 453 14.70 17.38 27.26
C ALA A 453 13.24 17.83 27.45
N GLU A 454 12.93 19.07 27.05
CA GLU A 454 11.57 19.63 27.13
C GLU A 454 10.55 18.82 26.33
N HIS A 455 10.95 18.34 25.15
CA HIS A 455 10.08 17.52 24.30
C HIS A 455 10.14 16.02 24.62
N CYS A 456 10.89 15.58 25.64
CA CYS A 456 10.98 14.18 26.01
C CYS A 456 9.79 13.75 26.89
N PRO A 457 8.82 12.97 26.39
CA PRO A 457 7.63 12.61 27.17
C PRO A 457 7.95 11.67 28.35
N THR A 458 9.02 10.89 28.25
CA THR A 458 9.42 9.94 29.30
C THR A 458 10.48 10.50 30.23
N GLN A 459 10.95 11.73 30.03
CA GLN A 459 12.10 12.30 30.75
C GLN A 459 13.37 11.43 30.64
N ALA A 460 13.50 10.66 29.55
CA ALA A 460 14.71 9.92 29.21
C ALA A 460 15.89 10.82 28.83
N VAL A 461 15.63 12.10 28.55
CA VAL A 461 16.64 13.12 28.29
C VAL A 461 16.42 14.22 29.32
N THR A 462 17.41 14.46 30.17
CA THR A 462 17.38 15.48 31.22
C THR A 462 18.57 16.42 31.09
N MET A 463 18.43 17.66 31.52
CA MET A 463 19.53 18.63 31.47
C MET A 463 20.36 18.55 32.76
N VAL A 464 21.67 18.39 32.64
CA VAL A 464 22.61 18.38 33.76
C VAL A 464 23.59 19.55 33.67
N PRO A 465 24.08 20.10 34.81
CA PRO A 465 25.08 21.17 34.80
C PRO A 465 26.33 20.79 34.00
N TYR A 466 26.85 21.72 33.20
CA TYR A 466 28.05 21.49 32.38
C TYR A 466 29.14 22.54 32.57
N LYS A 467 28.90 23.80 32.17
CA LYS A 467 29.92 24.87 32.16
C LYS A 467 29.28 26.21 32.52
N GLY A 468 29.68 26.80 33.64
CA GLY A 468 29.06 28.02 34.16
C GLY A 468 27.56 27.83 34.36
N ALA A 469 26.74 28.68 33.73
CA ALA A 469 25.28 28.58 33.74
C ALA A 469 24.70 27.61 32.69
N LEU A 470 25.54 26.98 31.84
CA LEU A 470 25.08 26.09 30.77
C LEU A 470 24.82 24.68 31.29
N THR A 471 23.72 24.10 30.81
CA THR A 471 23.36 22.70 31.02
C THR A 471 23.46 21.91 29.71
N ILE A 472 23.78 20.62 29.80
CA ILE A 472 23.91 19.71 28.66
C ILE A 472 22.99 18.49 28.85
N PRO A 473 22.45 17.89 27.78
CA PRO A 473 21.60 16.71 27.93
C PRO A 473 22.38 15.49 28.44
N SER A 474 21.76 14.78 29.37
CA SER A 474 22.10 13.44 29.84
C SER A 474 20.97 12.48 29.46
N THR A 475 21.32 11.27 29.03
CA THR A 475 20.36 10.30 28.51
C THR A 475 20.25 9.06 29.39
N ASN A 476 19.03 8.68 29.77
CA ASN A 476 18.71 7.40 30.39
C ASN A 476 18.00 6.49 29.38
N THR A 477 18.69 5.44 28.95
CA THR A 477 18.18 4.49 27.96
C THR A 477 17.14 3.52 28.52
N SER A 478 17.06 3.29 29.84
CA SER A 478 16.14 2.31 30.42
C SER A 478 14.66 2.76 30.31
N ILE A 479 14.42 4.07 30.37
CA ILE A 479 13.09 4.71 30.26
C ILE A 479 12.82 5.30 28.87
N CYS A 480 13.79 5.24 27.95
CA CYS A 480 13.63 5.73 26.59
C CYS A 480 12.76 4.77 25.78
N ILE A 481 11.72 5.25 25.09
CA ILE A 481 10.90 4.39 24.21
C ILE A 481 11.26 4.48 22.72
N GLY A 482 12.25 5.30 22.36
CA GLY A 482 12.61 5.54 20.96
C GLY A 482 11.51 6.25 20.17
N CYS A 483 10.85 7.26 20.75
CA CYS A 483 9.80 8.02 20.04
C CYS A 483 10.34 9.00 18.99
N GLY A 484 11.61 9.39 19.13
CA GLY A 484 12.30 10.33 18.25
C GLY A 484 11.92 11.80 18.40
N ALA A 485 11.14 12.18 19.41
CA ALA A 485 10.78 13.58 19.67
C ALA A 485 12.03 14.44 19.88
N CYS A 486 12.98 13.95 20.68
CA CYS A 486 14.24 14.64 20.95
C CYS A 486 15.13 14.79 19.71
N GLU A 487 15.14 13.80 18.82
CA GLU A 487 15.85 13.88 17.53
C GLU A 487 15.17 14.88 16.60
N TYR A 488 13.84 14.84 16.48
CA TYR A 488 13.07 15.72 15.59
C TYR A 488 13.31 17.20 15.89
N VAL A 489 13.29 17.59 17.16
CA VAL A 489 13.43 18.98 17.61
C VAL A 489 14.88 19.48 17.70
N CYS A 490 15.87 18.61 17.51
CA CYS A 490 17.27 18.98 17.63
C CYS A 490 17.66 19.99 16.52
N PRO A 491 18.11 21.21 16.86
CA PRO A 491 18.46 22.23 15.88
C PRO A 491 19.85 22.05 15.25
N ALA A 492 20.64 21.08 15.74
CA ALA A 492 21.99 20.84 15.24
C ALA A 492 21.95 20.31 13.79
N MET A 493 22.60 21.03 12.89
CA MET A 493 22.65 20.77 11.45
C MET A 493 24.08 20.92 10.94
N PRO A 494 24.52 20.14 9.92
CA PRO A 494 23.78 19.05 9.25
C PRO A 494 23.63 17.77 10.10
N ASN A 495 24.50 17.57 11.10
CA ASN A 495 24.53 16.38 11.94
C ASN A 495 23.84 16.64 13.28
N LYS A 496 22.79 15.87 13.59
CA LYS A 496 22.05 16.00 14.85
C LYS A 496 22.91 15.59 16.05
N ALA A 497 22.73 16.30 17.16
CA ALA A 497 23.41 16.02 18.43
C ALA A 497 22.81 14.86 19.20
N ILE A 498 21.56 14.51 18.91
CA ILE A 498 20.84 13.44 19.57
C ILE A 498 20.09 12.63 18.52
N VAL A 499 20.27 11.32 18.56
CA VAL A 499 19.69 10.39 17.59
C VAL A 499 19.09 9.18 18.28
N VAL A 500 18.12 8.55 17.63
CA VAL A 500 17.56 7.27 18.09
C VAL A 500 18.15 6.13 17.25
N ASP A 501 18.85 5.23 17.92
CA ASP A 501 19.32 3.97 17.37
C ASP A 501 18.23 2.89 17.51
N ALA A 502 18.09 2.02 16.51
CA ALA A 502 17.06 1.00 16.48
C ALA A 502 17.46 -0.26 17.27
N HIS A 503 16.47 -0.92 17.89
CA HIS A 503 16.64 -2.30 18.31
C HIS A 503 16.26 -3.26 17.19
N ALA A 504 16.99 -4.38 17.10
CA ALA A 504 16.62 -5.48 16.21
C ALA A 504 15.27 -6.10 16.60
N VAL A 505 14.99 -6.18 17.91
CA VAL A 505 13.74 -6.66 18.50
C VAL A 505 13.25 -5.60 19.49
N HIS A 506 11.99 -5.23 19.40
CA HIS A 506 11.36 -4.28 20.32
C HIS A 506 11.43 -4.80 21.75
N GLN A 507 11.79 -3.91 22.67
CA GLN A 507 11.97 -4.22 24.09
C GLN A 507 10.90 -3.51 24.92
N LYS A 508 10.96 -3.69 26.23
CA LYS A 508 10.10 -3.01 27.19
C LYS A 508 10.95 -2.07 28.05
N ALA A 509 10.65 -0.78 27.96
CA ALA A 509 11.24 0.23 28.80
C ALA A 509 10.68 0.17 30.23
N GLU A 510 11.48 0.62 31.18
CA GLU A 510 11.07 0.87 32.56
C GLU A 510 10.05 2.03 32.59
N LYS A 511 9.16 2.00 33.59
CA LYS A 511 8.24 3.12 33.80
C LYS A 511 9.03 4.31 34.36
N PRO A 512 8.84 5.53 33.84
CA PRO A 512 9.48 6.70 34.40
C PRO A 512 9.04 6.89 35.86
N SER A 513 10.00 7.06 36.77
CA SER A 513 9.69 7.43 38.15
C SER A 513 9.24 8.89 38.16
N LEU A 514 7.94 9.12 38.08
CA LEU A 514 7.35 10.45 38.26
C LEU A 514 7.40 10.82 39.75
N THR A 515 8.60 11.05 40.28
CA THR A 515 8.72 11.87 41.48
C THR A 515 8.44 13.28 40.99
N LYS A 516 7.20 13.78 41.15
CA LYS A 516 6.92 15.20 40.97
C LYS A 516 8.01 15.95 41.75
N PRO A 517 8.83 16.81 41.12
CA PRO A 517 9.57 17.79 41.88
C PRO A 517 8.52 18.54 42.69
N ALA A 518 8.68 18.62 44.01
CA ALA A 518 7.87 19.52 44.81
C ALA A 518 7.98 20.90 44.15
N LEU A 519 6.86 21.45 43.70
CA LEU A 519 6.82 22.85 43.29
C LEU A 519 7.44 23.63 44.46
N PRO A 520 8.45 24.49 44.22
CA PRO A 520 8.85 25.45 45.22
C PRO A 520 7.57 26.15 45.68
N GLN A 521 7.31 26.16 46.98
CA GLN A 521 6.16 26.89 47.53
C GLN A 521 6.24 28.31 46.96
N GLU A 522 5.20 28.72 46.24
CA GLU A 522 5.07 30.09 45.75
C GLU A 522 5.17 31.02 46.96
N THR A 523 6.32 31.67 47.14
CA THR A 523 6.39 32.89 47.91
C THR A 523 5.50 33.88 47.17
N LYS A 524 4.37 34.23 47.80
CA LYS A 524 3.50 35.33 47.37
C LYS A 524 4.32 36.63 47.37
N GLU A 525 5.01 36.90 46.29
CA GLU A 525 5.38 38.25 45.92
C GLU A 525 4.46 38.63 44.76
N ASP A 526 3.50 39.52 45.08
CA ASP A 526 2.56 40.09 44.13
C ASP A 526 3.34 40.69 42.96
N PHE A 527 3.13 40.14 41.76
CA PHE A 527 3.56 40.77 40.52
C PHE A 527 2.77 42.07 40.33
N PRO A 528 3.42 43.25 40.29
CA PRO A 528 2.72 44.51 40.07
C PRO A 528 2.35 44.60 38.58
N PHE A 529 1.06 44.51 38.28
CA PHE A 529 0.50 44.94 37.00
C PHE A 529 0.01 46.37 37.09
#